data_AF-A0A7M3VDE8-F1
#
_entry.id   AF-A0A7M3VDE8-F1
#
_cell.length_a   1.000
_cell.length_b   1.000
_cell.length_c   1.000
_cell.angle_alpha   90.00
_cell.angle_beta   90.00
_cell.angle_gamma   90.00
#
_symmetry.space_group_name_H-M   'P 1'
#
loop_
_entity.id
_entity.type
_entity.pdbx_description
1 polymer ?
#
loop_
_entity_poly.entity_id
_entity_poly.type
_entity_poly.pdbx_seq_one_letter_code
_entity_poly.pdbx_strand_id
1 'polypeptide(L)'
;QSPHSPNLYFVLLVPKVVVEYHQLDKVVKESLEVEATDSFDPTKRLQKDSPVKDSTRESQEKLSLADGGSMSSGGATSTRKTLKIEVEKQSGSSDSLLKNDFAKKPLKHKENSGTEVKLAASGEFTKAWKPLLKTDEIEKNRGMGAT
;
A
#
# COMPACT_ATOMS: atom_id res chain seq x y z
N GLN A 1 -34.20 14.93 -17.15
CA GLN A 1 -35.65 15.19 -17.00
C GLN A 1 -36.20 14.23 -15.98
N SER A 2 -37.12 14.66 -15.11
CA SER A 2 -37.74 13.77 -14.11
C SER A 2 -38.60 12.71 -14.80
N PRO A 3 -38.50 11.42 -14.41
CA PRO A 3 -39.25 10.35 -15.05
C PRO A 3 -40.76 10.42 -14.80
N HIS A 4 -41.21 11.17 -13.78
CA HIS A 4 -42.61 11.16 -13.34
C HIS A 4 -43.23 12.56 -13.19
N SER A 5 -42.43 13.64 -13.23
CA SER A 5 -42.95 15.01 -13.16
C SER A 5 -42.79 15.72 -14.51
N PRO A 6 -43.91 16.15 -15.15
CA PRO A 6 -43.81 17.03 -16.30
C PRO A 6 -43.16 18.35 -15.89
N ASN A 7 -42.41 18.95 -16.81
CA ASN A 7 -41.70 20.23 -16.64
C ASN A 7 -40.54 20.25 -15.60
N LEU A 8 -40.14 19.12 -15.02
CA LEU A 8 -39.04 19.07 -14.05
C LEU A 8 -37.71 18.60 -14.69
N TYR A 9 -36.67 19.40 -14.52
CA TYR A 9 -35.31 19.15 -15.02
C TYR A 9 -34.28 19.40 -13.92
N PHE A 10 -33.14 18.71 -14.03
CA PHE A 10 -31.96 18.94 -13.22
C PHE A 10 -30.81 19.22 -14.18
N VAL A 11 -30.09 20.31 -13.93
CA VAL A 11 -28.91 20.70 -14.69
C VAL A 11 -27.71 20.42 -13.80
N LEU A 12 -26.64 19.88 -14.39
CA LEU A 12 -25.35 19.72 -13.73
C LEU A 12 -24.43 20.83 -14.22
N LEU A 13 -24.01 21.69 -13.30
CA LEU A 13 -23.09 22.78 -13.54
C LEU A 13 -21.72 22.44 -12.97
N VAL A 14 -20.68 22.67 -13.76
CA VAL A 14 -19.28 22.50 -13.34
C VAL A 14 -18.49 23.78 -13.56
N PRO A 15 -17.44 24.03 -12.76
CA PRO A 15 -16.57 25.18 -12.97
C PRO A 15 -15.91 25.13 -14.35
N LYS A 16 -15.76 26.28 -15.02
CA LYS A 16 -15.10 26.37 -16.33
C LYS A 16 -13.67 25.81 -16.32
N VAL A 17 -12.98 25.94 -15.18
CA VAL A 17 -11.63 25.41 -14.98
C VAL A 17 -11.56 23.87 -15.10
N VAL A 18 -12.67 23.15 -14.89
CA VAL A 18 -12.72 21.70 -15.12
C VAL A 18 -12.58 21.36 -16.61
N VAL A 19 -13.18 22.18 -17.48
CA VAL A 19 -13.10 21.99 -18.94
C VAL A 19 -11.68 22.27 -19.43
N GLU A 20 -11.06 23.32 -18.91
CA GLU A 20 -9.71 23.76 -19.31
C GLU A 20 -8.58 23.15 -18.47
N TYR A 21 -8.86 22.11 -17.67
CA TYR A 21 -7.92 21.55 -16.70
C TYR A 21 -6.54 21.25 -17.28
N HIS A 22 -6.49 20.66 -18.48
CA HIS A 22 -5.23 20.26 -19.15
C HIS A 22 -4.42 21.45 -19.70
N GLN A 23 -4.98 22.65 -19.73
CA GLN A 23 -4.29 23.87 -20.17
C GLN A 23 -3.68 24.66 -19.00
N LEU A 24 -3.91 24.23 -17.75
CA LEU A 24 -3.36 24.88 -16.57
C LEU A 24 -1.84 24.61 -16.47
N ASP A 25 -1.02 25.67 -16.58
CA ASP A 25 0.44 25.58 -16.57
C ASP A 25 0.99 25.16 -15.19
N LYS A 26 2.00 24.27 -15.17
CA LYS A 26 2.84 23.84 -14.02
C LYS A 26 2.15 23.30 -12.76
N VAL A 27 0.83 23.45 -12.62
CA VAL A 27 0.05 22.98 -11.47
C VAL A 27 -0.50 21.58 -11.73
N VAL A 28 -0.97 21.33 -12.95
CA VAL A 28 -1.34 20.01 -13.41
C VAL A 28 -0.06 19.31 -13.88
N LYS A 29 0.35 18.30 -13.13
CA LYS A 29 1.54 17.50 -13.39
C LYS A 29 1.13 16.05 -13.63
N GLU A 30 2.04 15.29 -14.23
CA GLU A 30 1.95 13.84 -14.31
C GLU A 30 2.42 13.19 -13.00
N SER A 31 1.95 11.96 -12.76
CA SER A 31 2.37 11.16 -11.60
C SER A 31 3.74 10.51 -11.79
N LEU A 32 4.13 10.28 -13.04
CA LEU A 32 5.45 9.77 -13.40
C LEU A 32 6.39 10.95 -13.65
N GLU A 33 7.42 11.08 -12.82
CA GLU A 33 8.42 12.12 -13.03
C GLU A 33 9.36 11.73 -14.17
N VAL A 34 9.52 12.68 -15.09
CA VAL A 34 10.41 12.59 -16.25
C VAL A 34 11.67 13.39 -15.92
N GLU A 35 12.80 12.71 -15.90
CA GLU A 35 14.11 13.34 -15.72
C GLU A 35 14.70 13.67 -17.09
N ALA A 36 15.24 14.89 -17.25
CA ALA A 36 15.95 15.28 -18.46
C ALA A 36 17.35 14.65 -18.43
N THR A 37 17.45 13.41 -18.90
CA THR A 37 18.71 12.64 -19.00
C THR A 37 18.84 11.99 -20.36
N ASP A 38 20.06 11.90 -20.89
CA ASP A 38 20.35 11.33 -22.22
C ASP A 38 20.30 9.79 -22.28
N SER A 39 19.98 9.13 -21.17
CA SER A 39 19.88 7.66 -21.07
C SER A 39 18.54 7.27 -20.44
N PHE A 40 17.88 6.26 -21.01
CA PHE A 40 16.61 5.74 -20.52
C PHE A 40 16.80 4.38 -19.83
N ASP A 41 16.45 4.31 -18.55
CA ASP A 41 16.33 3.06 -17.80
C ASP A 41 14.95 3.01 -17.12
N PRO A 42 14.02 2.13 -17.57
CA PRO A 42 12.69 2.04 -17.00
C PRO A 42 12.68 1.49 -15.56
N THR A 43 13.77 0.85 -15.12
CA THR A 43 13.88 0.25 -13.78
C THR A 43 14.49 1.19 -12.74
N LYS A 44 14.91 2.40 -13.14
CA LYS A 44 15.61 3.36 -12.28
C LYS A 44 14.82 3.72 -11.02
N ARG A 45 13.49 3.82 -11.15
CA ARG A 45 12.56 4.15 -10.04
C ARG A 45 11.97 2.93 -9.34
N LEU A 46 12.27 1.72 -9.82
CA LEU A 46 11.73 0.50 -9.24
C LEU A 46 12.65 0.01 -8.12
N GLN A 47 12.09 -0.15 -6.91
CA GLN A 47 12.74 -0.88 -5.83
C GLN A 47 12.72 -2.38 -6.15
N LYS A 48 13.79 -2.87 -6.76
CA LYS A 48 13.87 -4.22 -7.36
C LYS A 48 14.62 -5.26 -6.52
N ASP A 49 15.32 -4.83 -5.47
CA ASP A 49 16.14 -5.76 -4.69
C ASP A 49 15.26 -6.62 -3.78
N SER A 50 15.40 -7.94 -3.94
CA SER A 50 14.67 -8.91 -3.13
C SER A 50 15.11 -8.86 -1.66
N PRO A 51 14.19 -9.09 -0.70
CA PRO A 51 14.53 -9.14 0.71
C PRO A 51 15.52 -10.27 1.01
N VAL A 52 16.26 -10.12 2.10
CA VAL A 52 17.27 -11.08 2.54
C VAL A 52 16.91 -11.66 3.90
N LYS A 53 17.51 -12.81 4.21
CA LYS A 53 17.42 -13.42 5.53
C LYS A 53 17.89 -12.46 6.62
N ASP A 54 17.10 -12.31 7.67
CA ASP A 54 17.50 -11.57 8.87
C ASP A 54 18.14 -12.54 9.87
N SER A 55 19.47 -12.63 9.85
CA SER A 55 20.23 -13.52 10.74
C SER A 55 20.01 -13.24 12.23
N THR A 56 19.59 -12.02 12.58
CA THR A 56 19.36 -11.62 13.97
C THR A 56 18.02 -12.17 14.49
N ARG A 57 17.04 -12.31 13.60
CA ARG A 57 15.65 -12.70 13.97
C ARG A 57 15.29 -14.10 13.53
N GLU A 58 16.04 -14.72 12.62
CA GLU A 58 15.71 -16.03 12.05
C GLU A 58 15.50 -17.11 13.12
N SER A 59 16.40 -17.21 14.10
CA SER A 59 16.33 -18.29 15.10
C SER A 59 15.10 -18.19 16.01
N GLN A 60 14.50 -17.01 16.15
CA GLN A 60 13.38 -16.73 17.04
C GLN A 60 12.05 -16.61 16.28
N GLU A 61 12.09 -16.07 15.06
CA GLU A 61 10.90 -15.73 14.27
C GLU A 61 10.65 -16.70 13.10
N LYS A 62 11.49 -17.71 12.89
CA LYS A 62 11.14 -18.78 11.95
C LYS A 62 10.00 -19.64 12.54
N LEU A 63 8.99 -19.95 11.72
CA LEU A 63 7.89 -20.82 12.13
C LEU A 63 8.41 -22.23 12.44
N SER A 64 7.89 -22.82 13.52
CA SER A 64 8.21 -24.19 13.93
C SER A 64 7.35 -25.20 13.15
N LEU A 65 7.85 -26.43 13.05
CA LEU A 65 7.05 -27.54 12.54
C LEU A 65 5.97 -27.91 13.54
N ALA A 66 4.81 -28.36 13.05
CA ALA A 66 3.77 -28.91 13.90
C ALA A 66 4.25 -30.20 14.59
N ASP A 67 3.86 -30.37 15.86
CA ASP A 67 4.32 -31.45 16.73
C ASP A 67 3.72 -32.84 16.39
N GLY A 68 2.85 -32.93 15.38
CA GLY A 68 2.25 -34.17 14.89
C GLY A 68 0.98 -33.92 14.07
N GLY A 69 0.53 -34.91 13.30
CA GLY A 69 -0.76 -34.88 12.64
C GLY A 69 -1.86 -35.41 13.57
N SER A 70 -3.01 -34.74 13.63
CA SER A 70 -4.17 -35.25 14.37
C SER A 70 -4.74 -36.49 13.66
N MET A 71 -4.63 -37.67 14.29
CA MET A 71 -5.23 -38.91 13.80
C MET A 71 -6.54 -39.17 14.54
N SER A 72 -7.64 -38.59 14.05
CA SER A 72 -8.98 -38.89 14.59
C SER A 72 -9.65 -40.10 13.89
N SER A 73 -9.11 -40.59 12.76
CA SER A 73 -9.57 -41.82 12.06
C SER A 73 -8.73 -42.27 10.84
N GLY A 74 -7.52 -41.73 10.61
CA GLY A 74 -6.82 -41.83 9.31
C GLY A 74 -5.80 -42.97 9.16
N GLY A 75 -5.86 -43.72 8.05
CA GLY A 75 -4.90 -44.78 7.69
C GLY A 75 -3.75 -44.37 6.77
N ALA A 76 -3.74 -43.14 6.25
CA ALA A 76 -2.69 -42.63 5.36
C ALA A 76 -1.65 -41.80 6.12
N THR A 77 -0.36 -42.03 5.85
CA THR A 77 0.76 -41.31 6.48
C THR A 77 1.72 -40.73 5.43
N SER A 78 2.41 -39.65 5.78
CA SER A 78 3.46 -39.03 4.97
C SER A 78 4.57 -38.51 5.87
N THR A 79 5.82 -38.55 5.37
CA THR A 79 6.97 -37.97 6.07
C THR A 79 6.99 -36.43 6.05
N ARG A 80 6.17 -35.79 5.19
CA ARG A 80 6.06 -34.33 5.12
C ARG A 80 5.26 -33.77 6.30
N LYS A 81 5.77 -32.71 6.93
CA LYS A 81 5.15 -32.00 8.07
C LYS A 81 4.68 -30.60 7.68
N THR A 82 3.72 -30.07 8.42
CA THR A 82 3.20 -28.71 8.29
C THR A 82 3.90 -27.74 9.24
N LEU A 83 3.74 -26.43 9.00
CA LEU A 83 4.17 -25.38 9.92
C LEU A 83 3.06 -25.08 10.94
N LYS A 84 3.46 -24.74 12.17
CA LYS A 84 2.56 -24.30 13.23
C LYS A 84 2.49 -22.77 13.26
N ILE A 85 1.29 -22.24 13.47
CA ILE A 85 1.03 -20.81 13.67
C ILE A 85 0.16 -20.68 14.92
N GLU A 86 0.70 -20.06 15.96
CA GLU A 86 0.01 -19.85 17.23
C GLU A 86 -0.32 -18.37 17.44
N VAL A 87 -1.57 -18.10 17.86
CA VAL A 87 -2.04 -16.78 18.25
C VAL A 87 -2.80 -16.93 19.55
N GLU A 88 -2.30 -16.32 20.62
CA GLU A 88 -2.87 -16.43 21.97
C GLU A 88 -2.98 -15.06 22.60
N LYS A 89 -4.14 -14.74 23.17
CA LYS A 89 -4.36 -13.47 23.86
C LYS A 89 -3.59 -13.45 25.18
N GLN A 90 -2.88 -12.36 25.45
CA GLN A 90 -2.29 -12.14 26.76
C GLN A 90 -3.36 -11.62 27.73
N SER A 91 -3.50 -12.29 28.88
CA SER A 91 -4.38 -11.79 29.94
C SER A 91 -3.78 -10.52 30.55
N GLY A 92 -4.60 -9.49 30.74
CA GLY A 92 -4.20 -8.23 31.38
C GLY A 92 -3.40 -7.24 30.50
N SER A 93 -3.19 -7.54 29.21
CA SER A 93 -2.59 -6.59 28.25
C SER A 93 -3.62 -6.19 27.18
N SER A 94 -3.66 -4.92 26.83
CA SER A 94 -4.46 -4.40 25.70
C SER A 94 -3.68 -4.33 24.39
N ASP A 95 -2.35 -4.30 24.46
CA ASP A 95 -1.48 -3.91 23.33
C ASP A 95 -0.59 -5.07 22.86
N SER A 96 -0.59 -6.20 23.56
CA SER A 96 0.24 -7.37 23.25
C SER A 96 -0.52 -8.70 23.28
N LEU A 97 -0.01 -9.64 22.51
CA LEU A 97 -0.45 -11.03 22.49
C LEU A 97 0.60 -11.92 23.16
N LEU A 98 0.16 -12.99 23.80
CA LEU A 98 1.05 -13.98 24.40
C LEU A 98 1.81 -14.73 23.30
N LYS A 99 1.13 -15.01 22.18
CA LYS A 99 1.72 -15.51 20.93
C LYS A 99 1.13 -14.78 19.74
N ASN A 100 1.96 -14.47 18.75
CA ASN A 100 1.54 -13.79 17.53
C ASN A 100 2.41 -14.22 16.34
N ASP A 101 2.27 -15.47 15.92
CA ASP A 101 3.13 -16.04 14.89
C ASP A 101 2.94 -15.41 13.50
N PHE A 102 1.80 -14.76 13.23
CA PHE A 102 1.61 -13.99 11.99
C PHE A 102 2.49 -12.73 11.92
N ALA A 103 2.90 -12.18 13.06
CA ALA A 103 3.79 -11.01 13.10
C ALA A 103 5.27 -11.38 12.98
N LYS A 104 5.62 -12.66 13.04
CA LYS A 104 7.01 -13.11 12.86
C LYS A 104 7.52 -12.73 11.47
N LYS A 105 8.68 -12.08 11.40
CA LYS A 105 9.29 -11.56 10.18
C LYS A 105 10.79 -11.91 10.15
N PRO A 106 11.15 -13.17 9.81
CA PRO A 106 12.55 -13.62 9.76
C PRO A 106 13.35 -13.11 8.54
N LEU A 107 12.80 -12.17 7.78
CA LEU A 107 13.40 -11.57 6.59
C LEU A 107 13.42 -10.04 6.73
N LYS A 108 14.44 -9.40 6.19
CA LYS A 108 14.57 -7.94 6.17
C LYS A 108 14.77 -7.39 4.76
N HIS A 109 14.60 -6.08 4.60
CA HIS A 109 14.89 -5.40 3.35
C HIS A 109 16.38 -5.57 2.98
N LYS A 110 16.68 -5.58 1.69
CA LYS A 110 18.07 -5.55 1.24
C LYS A 110 18.67 -4.20 1.67
N GLU A 111 19.88 -4.24 2.21
CA GLU A 111 20.68 -3.03 2.40
C GLU A 111 21.59 -2.85 1.19
N ASN A 112 21.56 -1.66 0.60
CA ASN A 112 22.46 -1.26 -0.48
C ASN A 112 23.12 0.06 -0.08
N SER A 113 24.43 0.03 0.13
CA SER A 113 25.25 1.21 0.47
C SER A 113 24.71 2.03 1.66
N GLY A 114 24.28 1.34 2.72
CA GLY A 114 23.79 1.98 3.96
C GLY A 114 22.33 2.46 3.90
N THR A 115 21.62 2.23 2.79
CA THR A 115 20.19 2.53 2.65
C THR A 115 19.40 1.23 2.46
N GLU A 116 18.28 1.08 3.16
CA GLU A 116 17.36 -0.03 2.93
C GLU A 116 16.60 0.17 1.62
N VAL A 117 16.58 -0.87 0.79
CA VAL A 117 15.77 -0.92 -0.44
C VAL A 117 14.34 -1.28 -0.05
N LYS A 118 13.54 -0.24 0.17
CA LYS A 118 12.14 -0.29 0.58
C LYS A 118 11.40 0.90 -0.01
N LEU A 119 10.07 0.80 -0.02
CA LEU A 119 9.21 1.89 -0.45
C LEU A 119 9.23 3.02 0.58
N ALA A 120 9.74 4.19 0.20
CA ALA A 120 9.84 5.36 1.06
C ALA A 120 9.46 6.65 0.32
N ALA A 121 8.29 7.19 0.63
CA ALA A 121 7.74 8.35 -0.08
C ALA A 121 8.62 9.61 0.01
N SER A 122 9.32 9.80 1.13
CA SER A 122 10.21 10.95 1.36
C SER A 122 11.46 10.95 0.48
N GLY A 123 11.86 9.79 -0.08
CA GLY A 123 13.00 9.66 -0.98
C GLY A 123 12.62 9.44 -2.45
N GLU A 124 11.51 8.73 -2.71
CA GLU A 124 11.11 8.32 -4.07
C GLU A 124 10.38 9.42 -4.85
N PHE A 125 9.70 10.35 -4.16
CA PHE A 125 8.85 11.37 -4.79
C PHE A 125 9.34 12.79 -4.49
N THR A 126 10.54 13.14 -4.97
CA THR A 126 11.12 14.49 -4.76
C THR A 126 10.22 15.60 -5.34
N LYS A 127 9.57 15.34 -6.49
CA LYS A 127 8.52 16.19 -7.09
C LYS A 127 7.17 15.48 -7.07
N ALA A 128 6.72 15.11 -5.87
CA ALA A 128 5.45 14.39 -5.69
C ALA A 128 4.26 15.09 -6.36
N TRP A 129 3.52 14.33 -7.15
CA TRP A 129 2.21 14.74 -7.67
C TRP A 129 1.23 14.96 -6.51
N LYS A 130 0.44 16.03 -6.59
CA LYS A 130 -0.63 16.33 -5.65
C LYS A 130 -1.87 16.77 -6.42
N PRO A 131 -3.08 16.52 -5.90
CA PRO A 131 -4.31 17.06 -6.47
C PRO A 131 -4.29 18.59 -6.57
N LEU A 132 -5.00 19.14 -7.57
CA LEU A 132 -5.15 20.59 -7.75
C LEU A 132 -5.80 21.27 -6.53
N LEU A 133 -6.80 20.61 -5.96
CA LEU A 133 -7.48 21.03 -4.74
C LEU A 133 -7.67 19.84 -3.81
N LYS A 134 -7.62 20.10 -2.50
CA LYS A 134 -8.04 19.16 -1.46
C LYS A 134 -9.56 19.16 -1.33
N THR A 135 -10.09 18.11 -0.70
CA THR A 135 -11.52 17.99 -0.39
C THR A 135 -12.09 19.23 0.31
N ASP A 136 -11.46 19.67 1.39
CA ASP A 136 -11.90 20.84 2.17
C ASP A 136 -11.89 22.15 1.36
N GLU A 137 -11.00 22.27 0.37
CA GLU A 137 -10.90 23.44 -0.49
C GLU A 137 -12.06 23.48 -1.49
N ILE A 138 -12.49 22.32 -1.99
CA ILE A 138 -13.68 22.20 -2.85
C ILE A 138 -14.94 22.50 -2.05
N GLU A 139 -15.04 21.99 -0.83
CA GLU A 139 -16.21 22.20 0.04
C GLU A 139 -16.40 23.68 0.41
N LYS A 140 -15.31 24.36 0.79
CA LYS A 140 -15.35 25.78 1.19
C LYS A 140 -15.57 26.71 0.00
N ASN A 141 -15.06 26.36 -1.17
CA ASN A 141 -15.20 27.16 -2.38
C ASN A 141 -16.33 26.62 -3.25
N ARG A 142 -17.57 27.05 -2.99
CA ARG A 142 -18.77 26.62 -3.75
C ARG A 142 -18.67 26.82 -5.26
N GLY A 143 -17.80 27.72 -5.74
CA GLY A 143 -17.54 27.92 -7.17
C GLY A 143 -16.56 26.91 -7.81
N MET A 144 -15.98 26.00 -7.03
CA MET A 144 -15.01 24.99 -7.45
C MET A 144 -15.57 23.55 -7.43
N GLY A 145 -16.78 23.37 -6.90
CA GLY A 145 -17.52 22.11 -6.95
C GLY A 145 -18.56 22.07 -8.07
N ALA A 146 -19.13 20.90 -8.31
CA ALA A 146 -20.31 20.75 -9.17
C ALA A 146 -21.59 21.14 -8.42
N THR A 147 -22.62 21.60 -9.12
CA THR A 147 -23.94 21.93 -8.55
C THR A 147 -25.06 21.47 -9.46
#